data_AF-A0A0D3IDR1-F1
#
_entry.id   AF-A0A0D3IDR1-F1
#
_cell.length_a   1.000
_cell.length_b   1.000
_cell.length_c   1.000
_cell.angle_alpha   90.00
_cell.angle_beta   90.00
_cell.angle_gamma   90.00
#
_symmetry.space_group_name_H-M   'P 1'
#
loop_
_entity.id
_entity.type
_entity.pdbx_description
1 polymer ?
#
loop_
_entity_poly.entity_id
_entity_poly.type
_entity_poly.pdbx_seq_one_letter_code
_entity_poly.pdbx_strand_id
1 'polypeptide(L)'
;YEELACCNVCGEGDWEEDNKIIFCDSCDLAVHQVCYGAGARVIPEGDAPWFCDMCKFSKRAGGSSRRVEQECILCPEKGGAMKRTTDGRWAHITCALWVPNAQFLDAEGRDVIHPFAIHEDRLKLVCTICDKRMGACIQC
;
A
#
# COMPACT_ATOMS: atom_id res chain seq x y z
N TYR A 1 16.88 7.64 -22.33
CA TYR A 1 15.55 7.12 -21.97
C TYR A 1 15.45 7.27 -20.46
N GLU A 2 14.81 8.34 -19.99
CA GLU A 2 14.55 8.48 -18.55
C GLU A 2 13.57 7.37 -18.17
N GLU A 3 13.95 6.54 -17.19
CA GLU A 3 13.04 5.61 -16.55
C GLU A 3 12.01 6.46 -15.80
N LEU A 4 10.87 6.74 -16.45
CA LEU A 4 9.74 7.39 -15.82
C LEU A 4 9.34 6.54 -14.60
N ALA A 5 9.36 7.15 -13.41
CA ALA A 5 8.94 6.46 -12.20
C ALA A 5 7.45 6.13 -12.28
N CYS A 6 7.09 4.85 -12.16
CA CYS A 6 5.70 4.41 -12.14
C CYS A 6 5.16 4.35 -10.71
N CYS A 7 3.88 4.67 -10.55
CA CYS A 7 3.20 4.50 -9.27
C CYS A 7 3.09 3.00 -8.90
N ASN A 8 3.51 2.63 -7.70
CA ASN A 8 3.44 1.24 -7.21
C ASN A 8 2.01 0.71 -6.96
N VAL A 9 0.97 1.53 -7.13
CA VAL A 9 -0.43 1.14 -6.94
C VAL A 9 -1.10 0.85 -8.29
N CYS A 10 -1.03 1.79 -9.24
CA CYS A 10 -1.69 1.63 -10.55
C CYS A 10 -0.75 1.14 -11.67
N GLY A 11 0.57 1.27 -11.51
CA GLY A 11 1.56 0.90 -12.54
C GLY A 11 1.84 1.99 -13.57
N GLU A 12 1.10 3.09 -13.56
CA GLU A 12 1.22 4.17 -14.55
C GLU A 12 2.23 5.26 -14.12
N GLY A 13 2.83 5.93 -15.10
CA GLY A 13 3.80 7.02 -14.92
C GLY A 13 3.26 8.43 -15.22
N ASP A 14 2.00 8.53 -15.64
CA ASP A 14 1.36 9.82 -15.95
C ASP A 14 1.25 10.70 -14.70
N TRP A 15 1.19 12.02 -14.84
CA TRP A 15 0.97 12.91 -13.70
C TRP A 15 0.06 14.08 -14.09
N GLU A 16 -0.72 14.55 -13.13
CA GLU A 16 -1.54 15.76 -13.24
C GLU A 16 -1.17 16.71 -12.11
N GLU A 17 -1.51 18.00 -12.24
CA GLU A 17 -1.13 19.02 -11.25
C GLU A 17 -1.65 18.70 -9.83
N ASP A 18 -2.83 18.10 -9.73
CA ASP A 18 -3.49 17.68 -8.49
C ASP A 18 -3.33 16.18 -8.16
N ASN A 19 -2.57 15.45 -8.98
CA ASN A 19 -2.33 14.01 -8.81
C ASN A 19 -0.92 13.62 -9.24
N LYS A 20 0.08 14.24 -8.60
CA LYS A 20 1.49 14.01 -8.88
C LYS A 20 1.96 12.66 -8.34
N ILE A 21 3.05 12.15 -8.90
CA ILE A 21 3.81 11.06 -8.27
C ILE A 21 4.70 11.66 -7.19
N ILE A 22 4.57 11.15 -5.97
CA ILE A 22 5.41 11.54 -4.83
C ILE A 22 6.26 10.35 -4.39
N PHE A 23 7.42 10.66 -3.79
CA PHE A 23 8.41 9.69 -3.35
C PHE A 23 8.58 9.74 -1.84
N CYS A 24 8.64 8.57 -1.20
CA CYS A 24 9.00 8.49 0.22
C CYS A 24 10.49 8.71 0.42
N ASP A 25 10.88 9.76 1.15
CA ASP A 25 12.29 10.12 1.42
C ASP A 25 13.08 9.08 2.24
N SER A 26 12.45 7.98 2.66
CA SER A 26 13.10 6.92 3.42
C SER A 26 13.18 5.58 2.69
N CYS A 27 12.31 5.32 1.71
CA CYS A 27 12.25 4.01 1.06
C CYS A 27 12.03 4.06 -0.46
N ASP A 28 12.02 5.26 -1.04
CA ASP A 28 11.82 5.53 -2.48
C ASP A 28 10.50 4.98 -3.05
N LEU A 29 9.51 4.73 -2.18
CA LEU A 29 8.17 4.34 -2.61
C LEU A 29 7.58 5.46 -3.47
N ALA A 30 7.27 5.14 -4.73
CA ALA A 30 6.68 6.05 -5.70
C ALA A 30 5.18 5.80 -5.83
N VAL A 31 4.35 6.80 -5.54
CA VAL A 31 2.89 6.68 -5.61
C VAL A 31 2.23 7.96 -6.08
N HIS A 32 1.15 7.85 -6.83
CA HIS A 32 0.27 9.00 -7.02
C HIS A 32 -0.40 9.40 -5.71
N GLN A 33 -0.64 10.70 -5.53
CA GLN A 33 -1.34 11.24 -4.37
C GLN A 33 -2.70 10.58 -4.16
N VAL A 34 -3.52 10.52 -5.22
CA VAL A 34 -4.84 9.88 -5.16
C VAL A 34 -4.73 8.37 -5.00
N CYS A 35 -3.70 7.75 -5.60
CA CYS A 35 -3.51 6.30 -5.48
C CYS A 35 -3.20 5.87 -4.04
N TYR A 36 -2.41 6.67 -3.33
CA TYR A 36 -2.05 6.40 -1.93
C TYR A 36 -3.12 6.87 -0.93
N GLY A 37 -3.88 7.92 -1.26
CA GLY A 37 -4.98 8.43 -0.44
C GLY A 37 -4.70 9.77 0.27
N ALA A 38 -5.55 10.12 1.24
CA ALA A 38 -5.58 11.44 1.89
C ALA A 38 -4.21 11.86 2.47
N GLY A 39 -3.45 10.93 3.04
CA GLY A 39 -2.10 11.19 3.58
C GLY A 39 -1.03 11.57 2.55
N ALA A 40 -1.32 11.44 1.25
CA ALA A 40 -0.44 11.87 0.16
C ALA A 40 -0.95 13.15 -0.56
N ARG A 41 -2.20 13.56 -0.31
CA ARG A 41 -2.74 14.84 -0.82
C ARG A 41 -2.16 16.06 -0.09
N VAL A 42 -1.78 15.89 1.18
CA VAL A 42 -1.09 16.92 1.96
C VAL A 42 0.42 16.78 1.71
N ILE A 43 0.91 17.37 0.63
CA ILE A 43 2.36 17.55 0.43
C ILE A 43 2.80 18.68 1.37
N PRO A 44 3.82 18.46 2.22
CA PRO A 44 4.41 19.53 3.01
C PRO A 44 4.83 20.71 2.13
N GLU A 45 4.54 21.95 2.57
CA GLU A 45 4.98 23.13 1.82
C GLU A 45 6.52 23.22 1.78
N GLY A 46 7.08 23.61 0.64
CA GLY A 46 8.53 23.70 0.41
C GLY A 46 9.21 22.33 0.20
N ASP A 47 10.49 22.25 0.52
CA ASP A 47 11.32 21.03 0.38
C ASP A 47 11.19 20.06 1.59
N ALA A 48 10.06 20.09 2.28
CA ALA A 48 9.86 19.26 3.47
C ALA A 48 9.57 17.79 3.09
N PRO A 49 10.20 16.81 3.79
CA PRO A 49 10.16 15.43 3.36
C PRO A 49 8.80 14.77 3.58
N TRP A 50 8.40 13.91 2.65
CA TRP A 50 7.24 13.04 2.76
C TRP A 50 7.65 11.61 3.11
N PHE A 51 6.89 11.00 4.03
CA PHE A 51 7.09 9.61 4.43
C PHE A 51 5.80 8.82 4.26
N CYS A 52 5.90 7.62 3.69
CA CYS A 52 4.80 6.67 3.67
C CYS A 52 4.46 6.18 5.09
N ASP A 53 3.27 5.61 5.28
CA ASP A 53 2.78 5.22 6.59
C ASP A 53 3.66 4.16 7.27
N MET A 54 4.28 3.28 6.49
CA MET A 54 5.23 2.30 6.98
C MET A 54 6.47 2.97 7.60
N CYS A 55 7.06 3.95 6.90
CA CYS A 55 8.22 4.70 7.37
C CYS A 55 7.86 5.60 8.55
N LYS A 56 6.68 6.23 8.55
CA LYS A 56 6.15 6.98 9.70
C LYS A 56 6.01 6.08 10.94
N PHE A 57 5.48 4.86 10.76
CA PHE A 57 5.32 3.89 11.84
C PHE A 57 6.67 3.39 12.37
N SER A 58 7.59 3.00 11.48
CA SER A 58 8.93 2.52 11.83
C SER A 58 9.71 3.54 12.67
N LYS A 59 9.70 4.81 12.27
CA LYS A 59 10.34 5.91 13.01
C LYS A 59 9.78 6.08 14.43
N ARG A 60 8.45 5.95 14.60
CA ARG A 60 7.79 6.03 15.92
C ARG A 60 8.11 4.83 16.81
N ALA A 61 8.33 3.66 16.24
CA ALA A 61 8.61 2.43 16.98
C ALA A 61 10.07 2.31 17.47
N GLY A 62 10.91 3.34 17.29
CA GLY A 62 12.32 3.32 17.70
C GLY A 62 13.18 2.35 16.89
N GLY A 63 12.68 1.86 15.75
CA GLY A 63 13.39 0.96 14.86
C GLY A 63 14.50 1.68 14.10
N SER A 64 15.71 1.11 14.13
CA SER A 64 16.74 1.40 13.12
C SER A 64 16.15 1.14 11.74
N SER A 65 16.50 1.96 10.76
CA SER A 65 16.15 2.04 9.32
C SER A 65 16.14 0.73 8.51
N ARG A 66 16.21 -0.45 9.13
CA ARG A 66 15.81 -1.70 8.49
C ARG A 66 14.36 -1.56 8.07
N ARG A 67 14.12 -1.64 6.77
CA ARG A 67 12.80 -1.86 6.15
C ARG A 67 12.05 -2.82 7.06
N VAL A 68 11.10 -2.29 7.82
CA VAL A 68 10.30 -3.13 8.70
C VAL A 68 9.58 -4.06 7.74
N GLU A 69 9.93 -5.34 7.79
CA GLU A 69 9.37 -6.40 6.96
C GLU A 69 7.93 -6.69 7.41
N GLN A 70 7.08 -5.66 7.49
CA GLN A 70 5.68 -5.85 7.77
C GLN A 70 5.08 -6.61 6.60
N GLU A 71 4.37 -7.67 6.95
CA GLU A 71 3.75 -8.57 6.00
C GLU A 71 2.37 -8.06 5.62
N CYS A 72 2.02 -8.16 4.34
CA CYS A 72 0.67 -7.96 3.90
C CYS A 72 -0.20 -9.14 4.36
N ILE A 73 -1.32 -8.89 5.00
CA ILE A 73 -2.24 -9.98 5.40
C ILE A 73 -2.98 -10.62 4.23
N LEU A 74 -2.86 -10.04 3.02
CA LEU A 74 -3.59 -10.46 1.81
C LEU A 74 -2.71 -11.15 0.77
N CYS A 75 -1.38 -11.11 0.90
CA CYS A 75 -0.47 -11.71 -0.07
C CYS A 75 0.91 -12.01 0.56
N PRO A 76 1.79 -12.79 -0.11
CA PRO A 76 3.13 -13.09 0.38
C PRO A 76 4.18 -11.99 0.26
N GLU A 77 3.87 -10.91 -0.45
CA GLU A 77 4.87 -9.92 -0.84
C GLU A 77 5.18 -8.93 0.29
N LYS A 78 6.45 -8.54 0.37
CA LYS A 78 6.97 -7.55 1.33
C LYS A 78 7.19 -6.20 0.64
N GLY A 79 7.10 -5.11 1.41
CA GLY A 79 7.33 -3.75 0.89
C GLY A 79 6.17 -3.22 0.04
N GLY A 80 6.40 -2.16 -0.74
CA GLY A 80 5.34 -1.52 -1.54
C GLY A 80 4.38 -0.63 -0.73
N ALA A 81 3.32 -0.15 -1.37
CA ALA A 81 2.37 0.78 -0.79
C ALA A 81 1.37 0.07 0.12
N MET A 82 1.54 0.25 1.43
CA MET A 82 0.69 -0.37 2.46
C MET A 82 -0.05 0.65 3.32
N LYS A 83 -1.19 0.21 3.86
CA LYS A 83 -2.01 0.91 4.85
C LYS A 83 -2.28 0.02 6.06
N ARG A 84 -2.57 0.65 7.19
CA ARG A 84 -2.89 -0.06 8.42
C ARG A 84 -4.31 -0.64 8.33
N THR A 85 -4.50 -1.82 8.87
CA THR A 85 -5.82 -2.45 8.97
C THR A 85 -6.49 -2.08 10.30
N THR A 86 -7.80 -2.28 10.41
CA THR A 86 -8.56 -2.00 11.64
C THR A 86 -8.12 -2.81 12.85
N ASP A 87 -7.52 -3.98 12.63
CA ASP A 87 -6.93 -4.83 13.68
C ASP A 87 -5.44 -4.60 13.89
N GLY A 88 -4.88 -3.56 13.26
CA GLY A 88 -3.53 -3.10 13.49
C GLY A 88 -2.42 -3.84 12.76
N ARG A 89 -2.77 -4.70 11.80
CA ARG A 89 -1.87 -5.30 10.82
C ARG A 89 -1.70 -4.38 9.60
N TRP A 90 -1.12 -4.90 8.52
CA TRP A 90 -0.86 -4.18 7.28
C TRP A 90 -1.42 -4.92 6.08
N ALA A 91 -1.88 -4.15 5.09
CA ALA A 91 -2.26 -4.68 3.79
C ALA A 91 -1.82 -3.71 2.69
N HIS A 92 -1.46 -4.25 1.51
CA HIS A 92 -1.23 -3.43 0.33
C HIS A 92 -2.52 -2.73 -0.09
N ILE A 93 -2.38 -1.49 -0.55
CA ILE A 93 -3.48 -0.75 -1.19
C ILE A 93 -3.99 -1.55 -2.40
N THR A 94 -3.09 -2.05 -3.24
CA THR A 94 -3.44 -2.88 -4.42
C THR A 94 -4.20 -4.14 -4.02
N CYS A 95 -3.78 -4.86 -2.96
CA CYS A 95 -4.53 -6.03 -2.51
C CYS A 95 -5.93 -5.66 -2.01
N ALA A 96 -6.08 -4.55 -1.29
CA ALA A 96 -7.39 -4.07 -0.85
C ALA A 96 -8.28 -3.59 -1.99
N LEU A 97 -7.73 -3.15 -3.13
CA LEU A 97 -8.51 -2.79 -4.31
C LEU A 97 -9.07 -4.00 -5.06
N TRP A 98 -8.31 -5.10 -5.11
CA TRP A 98 -8.64 -6.24 -5.97
C TRP A 98 -9.22 -7.44 -5.23
N VAL A 99 -8.92 -7.64 -3.94
CA VAL A 99 -9.52 -8.72 -3.15
C VAL A 99 -10.97 -8.36 -2.83
N PRO A 100 -11.96 -9.15 -3.28
CA PRO A 100 -13.35 -8.84 -3.00
C PRO A 100 -13.63 -8.79 -1.50
N ASN A 101 -14.38 -7.78 -1.08
CA ASN A 101 -14.74 -7.46 0.30
C ASN A 101 -13.58 -6.98 1.20
N ALA A 102 -12.35 -6.88 0.70
CA ALA A 102 -11.36 -6.02 1.35
C ALA A 102 -11.78 -4.58 1.04
N GLN A 103 -12.27 -3.84 2.04
CA GLN A 103 -12.75 -2.48 1.85
C GLN A 103 -11.88 -1.50 2.61
N PHE A 104 -11.76 -0.28 2.09
CA PHE A 104 -11.27 0.84 2.89
C PHE A 104 -12.42 1.37 3.75
N LEU A 105 -12.16 1.74 4.99
CA LEU A 105 -13.14 2.44 5.84
C LEU A 105 -13.52 3.80 5.24
N ASP A 106 -12.53 4.48 4.65
CA ASP A 106 -12.70 5.67 3.84
C ASP A 106 -12.19 5.35 2.43
N ALA A 107 -13.12 5.16 1.48
CA ALA A 107 -12.78 4.81 0.10
C ALA A 107 -12.05 5.93 -0.65
N GLU A 108 -12.34 7.19 -0.33
CA GLU A 108 -11.73 8.35 -0.98
C GLU A 108 -10.37 8.71 -0.35
N GLY A 109 -10.25 8.53 0.96
CA GLY A 109 -9.02 8.77 1.71
C GLY A 109 -8.06 7.56 1.77
N ARG A 110 -8.53 6.35 1.47
CA ARG A 110 -7.75 5.09 1.43
C ARG A 110 -6.88 4.84 2.66
N ASP A 111 -7.28 5.30 3.84
CA ASP A 111 -6.35 5.41 4.98
C ASP A 111 -6.36 4.18 5.92
N VAL A 112 -7.46 3.42 5.95
CA VAL A 112 -7.59 2.21 6.78
C VAL A 112 -8.31 1.11 6.03
N ILE A 113 -7.75 -0.10 6.07
CA ILE A 113 -8.32 -1.29 5.42
C ILE A 113 -9.10 -2.12 6.45
N HIS A 114 -10.31 -2.56 6.10
CA HIS A 114 -11.18 -3.43 6.90
C HIS A 114 -11.16 -4.87 6.33
N PRO A 115 -10.27 -5.76 6.81
CA PRO A 115 -10.05 -7.06 6.18
C PRO A 115 -11.07 -8.15 6.58
N PHE A 116 -12.00 -7.86 7.50
CA PHE A 116 -12.84 -8.89 8.12
C PHE A 116 -14.02 -9.38 7.29
N ALA A 117 -14.27 -8.82 6.10
CA ALA A 117 -15.34 -9.28 5.22
C ALA A 117 -14.85 -10.25 4.11
N ILE A 118 -13.57 -10.63 4.15
CA ILE A 118 -12.99 -11.56 3.18
C ILE A 118 -13.56 -12.96 3.41
N HIS A 119 -14.12 -13.55 2.35
CA HIS A 119 -14.68 -14.90 2.40
C HIS A 119 -13.59 -15.94 2.69
N GLU A 120 -13.86 -16.85 3.63
CA GLU A 120 -12.88 -17.86 4.08
C GLU A 120 -12.33 -18.72 2.94
N ASP A 121 -13.13 -19.00 1.92
CA ASP A 121 -12.69 -19.80 0.77
C ASP A 121 -11.54 -19.14 0.01
N ARG A 122 -11.46 -17.80 -0.01
CA ARG A 122 -10.32 -17.08 -0.62
C ARG A 122 -9.01 -17.32 0.13
N LEU A 123 -9.09 -17.53 1.44
CA LEU A 123 -7.95 -17.85 2.30
C LEU A 123 -7.49 -19.31 2.15
N LYS A 124 -8.37 -20.17 1.60
CA LYS A 124 -8.09 -21.59 1.31
C LYS A 124 -7.56 -21.81 -0.11
N LEU A 125 -7.48 -20.78 -0.94
CA LEU A 125 -6.91 -20.91 -2.28
C LEU A 125 -5.38 -21.00 -2.24
N VAL A 126 -4.81 -21.64 -3.26
CA VAL A 126 -3.36 -21.64 -3.53
C VAL A 126 -3.14 -20.75 -4.74
N CYS A 127 -2.26 -19.76 -4.61
CA CYS A 127 -1.93 -18.87 -5.71
C CYS A 127 -1.22 -19.66 -6.81
N THR A 128 -1.72 -19.62 -8.04
CA THR A 128 -1.12 -20.32 -9.19
C THR A 128 0.17 -19.68 -9.70
N ILE A 129 0.51 -18.48 -9.22
CA ILE A 129 1.74 -17.76 -9.62
C ILE A 129 2.88 -18.08 -8.65
N CYS A 130 2.61 -18.17 -7.35
CA CYS A 130 3.65 -18.34 -6.32
C CYS A 130 3.54 -19.64 -5.51
N ASP A 131 2.55 -20.49 -5.79
CA ASP A 131 2.29 -21.80 -5.15
C ASP A 131 2.13 -21.76 -3.62
N LYS A 132 1.82 -20.59 -3.05
CA LYS A 132 1.62 -20.40 -1.61
C LYS A 132 0.14 -20.33 -1.25
N ARG A 133 -0.20 -20.93 -0.11
CA ARG A 133 -1.48 -20.76 0.60
C ARG A 133 -1.32 -19.68 1.67
N MET A 134 -1.30 -18.42 1.24
CA MET A 134 -1.15 -17.27 2.14
C MET A 134 -1.91 -16.07 1.60
N GLY A 135 -2.62 -15.38 2.50
CA GLY A 135 -3.46 -14.25 2.12
C GLY A 135 -4.77 -14.67 1.45
N ALA A 136 -5.33 -13.81 0.63
CA ALA A 136 -6.63 -14.00 -0.01
C ALA A 136 -6.49 -13.96 -1.53
N CYS A 137 -6.64 -15.11 -2.20
CA CYS A 137 -6.50 -15.15 -3.66
C CYS A 137 -7.74 -14.59 -4.38
N ILE A 138 -7.48 -13.94 -5.51
CA ILE A 138 -8.49 -13.66 -6.53
C ILE A 138 -8.54 -14.82 -7.55
N GLN A 139 -9.59 -14.88 -8.35
CA GLN A 139 -9.78 -15.89 -9.39
C GLN A 139 -10.09 -15.19 -10.71
N CYS A 140 -9.73 -15.85 -11.82
CA CYS A 140 -10.01 -15.40 -13.18
C CYS A 140 -11.51 -15.36 -13.49
#